data_AF-A0A918N303-F1
#
_entry.id   AF-A0A918N303-F1
#
_cell.length_a   1.000
_cell.length_b   1.000
_cell.length_c   1.000
_cell.angle_alpha   90.00
_cell.angle_beta   90.00
_cell.angle_gamma   90.00
#
_symmetry.space_group_name_H-M   'P 1'
#
loop_
_entity.id
_entity.type
_entity.pdbx_description
1 polymer ?
#
loop_
_entity_poly.entity_id
_entity_poly.type
_entity_poly.pdbx_seq_one_letter_code
_entity_poly.pdbx_strand_id
1 'polypeptide(L)'
;MRNFRLLILPLFVILLNSCNDDEKIEPLNNQNFIKSFAVTVNEGNNSIIGYIDEDTSTILIEYSDEMDLKNLKTEIIVSENATIIPNSGELIDLSKGTLTFTVTSENGSKQEYKVAGYTKNLLKNPKGNNMAESWVLNGDVGVDETNNEFYIVKYENPARTDITQLVKFNRDYSDKYILFIGDLTTEKTVEGSITRHPYFWGHQNGPFNFDENLYEEIIQGMIHLEKANVWEVVSRANPLLKGVEAVIFKMGQASQVGDSLDGTKCKFRDIEVRIFESIKDSEIYVSNLYRK
;
A
#
# COMPACT_ATOMS: atom_id res chain seq x y z
N MET A 1 62.20 7.32 92.77
CA MET A 1 62.60 7.47 91.35
C MET A 1 61.42 7.06 90.48
N ARG A 2 61.20 7.85 89.44
CA ARG A 2 60.06 8.01 88.52
C ARG A 2 59.51 6.68 87.94
N ASN A 3 58.30 6.27 88.34
CA ASN A 3 57.47 5.29 87.61
C ASN A 3 56.23 6.01 87.08
N PHE A 4 56.32 6.45 85.83
CA PHE A 4 55.27 7.15 85.10
C PHE A 4 54.28 6.10 84.58
N ARG A 5 53.10 5.98 85.19
CA ARG A 5 52.00 5.14 84.67
C ARG A 5 51.22 5.95 83.63
N LEU A 6 51.50 5.69 82.35
CA LEU A 6 50.69 6.14 81.21
C LEU A 6 49.32 5.45 81.30
N LEU A 7 48.24 6.24 81.42
CA LEU A 7 46.86 5.77 81.29
C LEU A 7 46.55 5.70 79.79
N ILE A 8 46.41 4.50 79.23
CA ILE A 8 46.04 4.29 77.81
C ILE A 8 44.53 4.46 77.68
N LEU A 9 44.10 5.52 77.01
CA LEU A 9 42.72 5.74 76.58
C LEU A 9 42.53 5.02 75.23
N PRO A 10 41.58 4.07 75.07
CA PRO A 10 41.37 3.44 73.77
C PRO A 10 40.69 4.44 72.83
N LEU A 11 41.41 4.81 71.77
CA LEU A 11 40.92 5.59 70.64
C LEU A 11 39.88 4.73 69.89
N PHE A 12 38.60 5.04 70.06
CA PHE A 12 37.52 4.41 69.33
C PHE A 12 37.56 4.92 67.88
N VAL A 13 38.23 4.17 67.01
CA VAL A 13 38.24 4.44 65.56
C VAL A 13 36.86 4.04 65.03
N ILE A 14 35.97 5.02 64.89
CA ILE A 14 34.71 4.87 64.16
C ILE A 14 35.09 4.79 62.68
N LEU A 15 35.11 3.58 62.14
CA LEU A 15 35.10 3.35 60.70
C LEU A 15 33.75 3.85 60.17
N LEU A 16 33.72 5.06 59.63
CA LEU A 16 32.63 5.51 58.76
C LEU A 16 32.77 4.72 57.44
N ASN A 17 32.13 3.56 57.37
CA ASN A 17 31.78 2.97 56.07
C ASN A 17 30.73 3.88 55.44
N SER A 18 31.19 4.81 54.61
CA SER A 18 30.33 5.46 53.63
C SER A 18 30.04 4.42 52.54
N CYS A 19 29.03 3.60 52.77
CA CYS A 19 28.41 2.84 51.69
C CYS A 19 27.66 3.88 50.85
N ASN A 20 28.32 4.46 49.85
CA ASN A 20 27.59 5.02 48.73
C ASN A 20 27.04 3.80 48.00
N ASP A 21 25.79 3.46 48.28
CA ASP A 21 25.02 2.67 47.32
C ASP A 21 24.87 3.59 46.11
N ASP A 22 25.82 3.50 45.18
CA ASP A 22 25.74 4.17 43.89
C ASP A 22 24.42 3.72 43.26
N GLU A 23 23.42 4.60 43.28
CA GLU A 23 22.14 4.37 42.65
C GLU A 23 22.43 4.06 41.18
N LYS A 24 22.25 2.79 40.79
CA LYS A 24 22.40 2.37 39.40
C LYS A 24 21.30 3.08 38.61
N ILE A 25 21.66 4.19 37.98
CA ILE A 25 20.81 4.84 36.98
C ILE A 25 20.87 3.93 35.75
N GLU A 26 19.86 3.07 35.59
CA GLU A 26 19.67 2.34 34.34
C GLU A 26 19.47 3.36 33.20
N PRO A 27 20.15 3.17 32.05
CA PRO A 27 20.00 4.09 30.93
C PRO A 27 18.55 4.05 30.42
N LEU A 28 17.94 5.23 30.26
CA LEU A 28 16.58 5.35 29.73
C LEU A 28 16.46 4.69 28.35
N ASN A 29 15.35 3.99 28.10
CA ASN A 29 15.12 3.33 26.83
C ASN A 29 15.06 4.34 25.67
N ASN A 30 15.77 4.06 24.58
CA ASN A 30 15.82 4.91 23.39
C ASN A 30 14.92 4.42 22.24
N GLN A 31 14.21 3.31 22.40
CA GLN A 31 13.33 2.75 21.38
C GLN A 31 12.01 3.54 21.30
N ASN A 32 11.60 3.87 20.08
CA ASN A 32 10.41 4.66 19.78
C ASN A 32 9.62 4.07 18.60
N PHE A 33 9.44 2.75 18.59
CA PHE A 33 8.76 2.04 17.51
C PHE A 33 7.27 1.85 17.78
N ILE A 34 6.47 1.77 16.71
CA ILE A 34 5.11 1.22 16.77
C ILE A 34 5.22 -0.29 16.51
N LYS A 35 4.92 -1.10 17.53
CA LYS A 35 5.00 -2.57 17.45
C LYS A 35 3.77 -3.20 16.81
N SER A 36 2.62 -2.55 16.96
CA SER A 36 1.39 -2.95 16.28
C SER A 36 0.48 -1.75 16.12
N PHE A 37 -0.26 -1.72 15.02
CA PHE A 37 -1.26 -0.71 14.74
C PHE A 37 -2.51 -1.38 14.17
N ALA A 38 -3.66 -1.08 14.74
CA ALA A 38 -4.94 -1.50 14.19
C ALA A 38 -5.98 -0.39 14.31
N VAL A 39 -7.01 -0.45 13.47
CA VAL A 39 -8.20 0.40 13.58
C VAL A 39 -9.44 -0.46 13.74
N THR A 40 -10.27 -0.16 14.73
CA THR A 40 -11.53 -0.86 14.98
C THR A 40 -12.62 -0.23 14.12
N VAL A 41 -13.34 -1.08 13.39
CA VAL A 41 -14.38 -0.69 12.43
C VAL A 41 -15.74 -1.16 12.93
N ASN A 42 -16.65 -0.22 13.13
CA ASN A 42 -17.97 -0.44 13.75
C ASN A 42 -17.90 -0.97 15.20
N GLU A 43 -19.03 -0.96 15.91
CA GLU A 43 -19.15 -1.45 17.30
C GLU A 43 -19.01 -2.99 17.43
N GLY A 44 -18.70 -3.70 16.34
CA GLY A 44 -18.73 -5.17 16.23
C GLY A 44 -17.39 -5.90 16.42
N ASN A 45 -16.37 -5.26 16.99
CA ASN A 45 -15.03 -5.84 17.25
C ASN A 45 -14.26 -6.33 16.00
N ASN A 46 -14.55 -5.81 14.81
CA ASN A 46 -13.72 -6.09 13.64
C ASN A 46 -12.59 -5.06 13.57
N SER A 47 -11.34 -5.50 13.66
CA SER A 47 -10.17 -4.65 13.54
C SER A 47 -9.47 -4.86 12.21
N ILE A 48 -9.08 -3.77 11.56
CA ILE A 48 -8.16 -3.79 10.42
C ILE A 48 -6.76 -3.58 10.98
N ILE A 49 -5.89 -4.56 10.75
CA ILE A 49 -4.47 -4.48 11.12
C ILE A 49 -3.75 -3.65 10.06
N GLY A 50 -3.01 -2.63 10.49
CA GLY A 50 -2.15 -1.83 9.62
C GLY A 50 -0.84 -2.57 9.33
N TYR A 51 -0.39 -2.51 8.09
CA TYR A 51 0.97 -2.94 7.73
C TYR A 51 1.97 -1.85 8.10
N ILE A 52 2.97 -2.18 8.92
CA ILE A 52 4.00 -1.26 9.36
C ILE A 52 5.26 -1.50 8.52
N ASP A 53 5.63 -0.50 7.73
CA ASP A 53 6.89 -0.45 7.00
C ASP A 53 7.89 0.38 7.80
N GLU A 54 8.76 -0.30 8.56
CA GLU A 54 9.73 0.38 9.45
C GLU A 54 10.78 1.18 8.66
N ASP A 55 11.15 0.73 7.46
CA ASP A 55 12.15 1.39 6.61
C ASP A 55 11.73 2.81 6.20
N THR A 56 10.44 3.00 5.91
CA THR A 56 9.88 4.34 5.60
C THR A 56 9.10 4.96 6.75
N SER A 57 8.96 4.26 7.88
CA SER A 57 8.07 4.61 9.00
C SER A 57 6.64 4.93 8.54
N THR A 58 6.13 4.14 7.60
CA THR A 58 4.77 4.29 7.06
C THR A 58 3.89 3.13 7.51
N ILE A 59 2.66 3.44 7.88
CA ILE A 59 1.62 2.46 8.22
C ILE A 59 0.53 2.53 7.17
N LEU A 60 0.30 1.42 6.48
CA LEU A 60 -0.75 1.29 5.46
C LEU A 60 -1.96 0.54 6.00
N ILE A 61 -3.15 1.12 5.82
CA ILE A 61 -4.42 0.54 6.26
C ILE A 61 -5.31 0.27 5.05
N GLU A 62 -5.68 -0.99 4.84
CA GLU A 62 -6.60 -1.38 3.77
C GLU A 62 -8.07 -1.17 4.19
N TYR A 63 -8.84 -0.37 3.45
CA TYR A 63 -10.25 -0.12 3.75
C TYR A 63 -11.17 -0.40 2.55
N SER A 64 -12.43 -0.75 2.79
CA SER A 64 -13.43 -0.82 1.70
C SER A 64 -13.87 0.58 1.28
N ASP A 65 -14.17 0.81 0.00
CA ASP A 65 -14.59 2.13 -0.51
C ASP A 65 -15.88 2.67 0.15
N GLU A 66 -16.63 1.85 0.89
CA GLU A 66 -17.82 2.29 1.65
C GLU A 66 -17.56 2.56 3.14
N MET A 67 -16.34 2.32 3.64
CA MET A 67 -16.00 2.49 5.05
C MET A 67 -15.94 3.96 5.46
N ASP A 68 -16.57 4.34 6.57
CA ASP A 68 -16.36 5.67 7.17
C ASP A 68 -14.92 5.79 7.69
N LEU A 69 -14.23 6.84 7.26
CA LEU A 69 -12.83 7.10 7.64
C LEU A 69 -12.69 8.24 8.66
N LYS A 70 -13.79 8.84 9.12
CA LYS A 70 -13.75 10.01 10.02
C LYS A 70 -13.57 9.68 11.49
N ASN A 71 -13.97 8.48 11.91
CA ASN A 71 -14.08 8.09 13.31
C ASN A 71 -13.44 6.72 13.54
N LEU A 72 -12.17 6.58 13.16
CA LEU A 72 -11.44 5.32 13.32
C LEU A 72 -10.82 5.26 14.70
N LYS A 73 -11.26 4.33 15.53
CA LYS A 73 -10.62 4.12 16.84
C LYS A 73 -9.34 3.31 16.65
N THR A 74 -8.23 3.84 17.14
CA THR A 74 -6.93 3.16 17.02
C THR A 74 -6.65 2.22 18.19
N GLU A 75 -5.96 1.13 17.92
CA GLU A 75 -5.37 0.22 18.91
C GLU A 75 -3.88 0.08 18.60
N ILE A 76 -3.05 0.67 19.45
CA ILE A 76 -1.61 0.86 19.20
C ILE A 76 -0.80 0.30 20.37
N ILE A 77 0.23 -0.46 20.05
CA ILE A 77 1.28 -0.89 20.99
C ILE A 77 2.59 -0.27 20.53
N VAL A 78 3.31 0.39 21.45
CA VAL A 78 4.61 1.02 21.19
C VAL A 78 5.74 0.34 21.98
N SER A 79 6.97 0.81 21.76
CA SER A 79 8.13 0.44 22.58
C SER A 79 7.88 0.59 24.08
N GLU A 80 8.57 -0.23 24.87
CA GLU A 80 8.47 -0.17 26.33
C GLU A 80 8.88 1.23 26.83
N ASN A 81 8.10 1.76 27.78
CA ASN A 81 8.24 3.13 28.31
C ASN A 81 8.10 4.27 27.29
N ALA A 82 7.80 3.99 26.02
CA ALA A 82 7.52 5.00 25.02
C ALA A 82 6.07 5.50 25.14
N THR A 83 5.84 6.72 24.66
CA THR A 83 4.52 7.36 24.54
C THR A 83 4.24 7.69 23.08
N ILE A 84 2.97 7.86 22.72
CA ILE A 84 2.56 8.15 21.34
C ILE A 84 1.47 9.21 21.29
N ILE A 85 1.55 10.10 20.30
CA ILE A 85 0.52 11.10 20.01
C ILE A 85 0.17 11.03 18.51
N PRO A 86 -1.12 10.91 18.10
CA PRO A 86 -2.31 10.66 18.92
C PRO A 86 -2.20 9.39 19.80
N ASN A 87 -2.92 9.37 20.92
CA ASN A 87 -2.85 8.23 21.85
C ASN A 87 -3.63 7.02 21.30
N SER A 88 -3.20 5.82 21.70
CA SER A 88 -3.99 4.60 21.50
C SER A 88 -5.40 4.77 22.10
N GLY A 89 -6.43 4.34 21.37
CA GLY A 89 -7.83 4.47 21.76
C GLY A 89 -8.50 5.78 21.34
N GLU A 90 -7.73 6.76 20.84
CA GLU A 90 -8.29 7.99 20.26
C GLU A 90 -8.89 7.73 18.87
N LEU A 91 -9.89 8.55 18.52
CA LEU A 91 -10.51 8.57 17.20
C LEU A 91 -9.66 9.42 16.25
N ILE A 92 -9.42 8.88 15.05
CA ILE A 92 -8.71 9.59 13.98
C ILE A 92 -9.59 9.72 12.73
N ASP A 93 -9.27 10.74 11.91
CA ASP A 93 -9.89 11.00 10.62
C ASP A 93 -8.88 10.82 9.49
N LEU A 94 -9.04 9.75 8.71
CA LEU A 94 -8.28 9.49 7.47
C LEU A 94 -9.08 9.88 6.21
N SER A 95 -10.28 10.46 6.34
CA SER A 95 -11.03 11.00 5.19
C SER A 95 -10.36 12.23 4.56
N LYS A 96 -9.40 12.83 5.27
CA LYS A 96 -8.57 13.96 4.83
C LYS A 96 -7.19 13.55 4.32
N GLY A 97 -6.95 12.25 4.21
CA GLY A 97 -5.70 11.69 3.71
C GLY A 97 -4.83 11.15 4.84
N THR A 98 -3.55 11.50 4.82
CA THR A 98 -2.54 10.98 5.74
C THR A 98 -2.58 11.67 7.12
N LEU A 99 -2.30 10.91 8.18
CA LEU A 99 -2.10 11.42 9.54
C LEU A 99 -0.73 11.02 10.11
N THR A 100 -0.07 11.93 10.82
CA THR A 100 1.21 11.65 11.48
C THR A 100 1.02 11.27 12.94
N PHE A 101 1.66 10.19 13.36
CA PHE A 101 1.83 9.80 14.76
C PHE A 101 3.28 10.07 15.19
N THR A 102 3.49 10.55 16.41
CA THR A 102 4.82 10.76 16.98
C THR A 102 4.99 9.85 18.18
N VAL A 103 5.93 8.90 18.09
CA VAL A 103 6.35 8.09 19.22
C VAL A 103 7.53 8.78 19.89
N THR A 104 7.46 8.98 21.21
CA THR A 104 8.54 9.53 22.03
C THR A 104 9.04 8.43 22.96
N SER A 105 10.30 8.02 22.83
CA SER A 105 10.95 7.06 23.73
C SER A 105 11.10 7.63 25.14
N GLU A 106 11.43 6.76 26.09
CA GLU A 106 11.67 7.15 27.49
C GLU A 106 12.78 8.20 27.62
N ASN A 107 13.84 8.10 26.81
CA ASN A 107 14.92 9.08 26.79
C ASN A 107 14.59 10.40 26.03
N GLY A 108 13.37 10.53 25.50
CA GLY A 108 12.90 11.71 24.78
C GLY A 108 13.16 11.75 23.27
N SER A 109 13.77 10.71 22.70
CA SER A 109 13.98 10.60 21.24
C SER A 109 12.65 10.37 20.52
N LYS A 110 12.46 11.03 19.38
CA LYS A 110 11.19 11.01 18.64
C LYS A 110 11.32 10.28 17.31
N GLN A 111 10.28 9.53 16.96
CA GLN A 111 10.07 8.94 15.64
C GLN A 111 8.68 9.32 15.16
N GLU A 112 8.60 9.80 13.92
CA GLU A 112 7.32 10.08 13.26
C GLU A 112 6.93 8.88 12.40
N TYR A 113 5.67 8.49 12.49
CA TYR A 113 5.04 7.48 11.64
C TYR A 113 3.93 8.10 10.83
N LYS A 114 3.97 7.87 9.52
CA LYS A 114 2.94 8.30 8.58
C LYS A 114 1.87 7.21 8.47
N VAL A 115 0.64 7.49 8.89
CA VAL A 115 -0.51 6.58 8.70
C VAL A 115 -1.29 7.02 7.47
N ALA A 116 -1.42 6.12 6.49
CA ALA A 116 -2.17 6.35 5.26
C ALA A 116 -3.10 5.17 4.96
N GLY A 117 -4.29 5.47 4.45
CA GLY A 117 -5.22 4.46 3.99
C GLY A 117 -5.04 4.13 2.50
N TYR A 118 -5.39 2.92 2.10
CA TYR A 118 -5.59 2.56 0.69
C TYR A 118 -6.80 1.64 0.53
N THR A 119 -7.38 1.62 -0.66
CA THR A 119 -8.59 0.82 -0.88
C THR A 119 -8.28 -0.66 -1.00
N LYS A 120 -9.24 -1.51 -0.60
CA LYS A 120 -9.41 -2.85 -1.14
C LYS A 120 -9.43 -2.81 -2.67
N ASN A 121 -9.19 -3.95 -3.30
CA ASN A 121 -9.31 -4.08 -4.75
C ASN A 121 -10.72 -3.62 -5.18
N LEU A 122 -10.77 -2.60 -6.03
CA LEU A 122 -12.00 -1.97 -6.49
C LEU A 122 -12.64 -2.76 -7.63
N LEU A 123 -11.91 -3.68 -8.25
CA LEU A 123 -12.44 -4.56 -9.28
C LEU A 123 -13.49 -5.52 -8.71
N LYS A 124 -14.59 -5.68 -9.43
CA LYS A 124 -15.58 -6.74 -9.22
C LYS A 124 -15.17 -7.96 -10.02
N ASN A 125 -15.25 -9.14 -9.41
CA ASN A 125 -14.87 -10.41 -10.04
C ASN A 125 -13.47 -10.34 -10.72
N PRO A 126 -12.39 -9.96 -9.99
CA PRO A 126 -11.06 -9.75 -10.58
C PRO A 126 -10.39 -11.02 -11.12
N LYS A 127 -10.98 -12.20 -10.88
CA LYS A 127 -10.55 -13.50 -11.40
C LYS A 127 -11.35 -13.96 -12.61
N GLY A 128 -12.46 -13.28 -12.92
CA GLY A 128 -13.35 -13.63 -14.01
C GLY A 128 -14.13 -14.94 -13.83
N ASN A 129 -13.98 -15.64 -12.69
CA ASN A 129 -14.48 -16.99 -12.46
C ASN A 129 -16.02 -17.09 -12.39
N ASN A 130 -16.73 -15.98 -12.22
CA ASN A 130 -18.18 -15.93 -12.40
C ASN A 130 -18.55 -15.52 -13.83
N MET A 131 -18.11 -16.28 -14.85
CA MET A 131 -18.37 -16.00 -16.28
C MET A 131 -18.05 -14.54 -16.69
N ALA A 132 -16.97 -13.97 -16.15
CA ALA A 132 -16.60 -12.56 -16.33
C ALA A 132 -17.71 -11.55 -15.97
N GLU A 133 -18.61 -11.86 -15.03
CA GLU A 133 -19.62 -10.91 -14.54
C GLU A 133 -18.97 -9.56 -14.15
N SER A 134 -19.65 -8.47 -14.50
CA SER A 134 -19.18 -7.07 -14.34
C SER A 134 -18.05 -6.65 -15.29
N TRP A 135 -17.59 -7.51 -16.20
CA TRP A 135 -16.66 -7.14 -17.25
C TRP A 135 -17.36 -6.98 -18.59
N VAL A 136 -16.87 -6.03 -19.38
CA VAL A 136 -17.22 -5.89 -20.79
C VAL A 136 -16.12 -6.55 -21.62
N LEU A 137 -16.50 -7.58 -22.35
CA LEU A 137 -15.63 -8.38 -23.21
C LEU A 137 -15.86 -7.98 -24.68
N ASN A 138 -14.85 -7.45 -25.35
CA ASN A 138 -14.93 -7.08 -26.77
C ASN A 138 -13.91 -7.88 -27.59
N GLY A 139 -14.36 -8.55 -28.66
CA GLY A 139 -13.51 -9.34 -29.56
C GLY A 139 -13.25 -10.77 -29.06
N ASP A 140 -12.14 -11.38 -29.50
CA ASP A 140 -11.74 -12.72 -29.04
C ASP A 140 -11.02 -12.63 -27.70
N VAL A 141 -11.82 -12.64 -26.64
CA VAL A 141 -11.39 -12.49 -25.25
C VAL A 141 -12.20 -13.43 -24.37
N GLY A 142 -11.68 -13.75 -23.19
CA GLY A 142 -12.44 -14.56 -22.24
C GLY A 142 -11.70 -14.81 -20.95
N VAL A 143 -12.17 -15.81 -20.21
CA VAL A 143 -11.57 -16.28 -18.95
C VAL A 143 -11.30 -17.76 -19.09
N ASP A 144 -10.07 -18.17 -18.82
CA ASP A 144 -9.75 -19.55 -18.51
C ASP A 144 -10.07 -19.81 -17.04
N GLU A 145 -11.25 -20.40 -16.79
CA GLU A 145 -11.74 -20.68 -15.43
C GLU A 145 -10.88 -21.71 -14.68
N THR A 146 -10.11 -22.55 -15.39
CA THR A 146 -9.24 -23.54 -14.73
C THR A 146 -8.09 -22.84 -14.04
N ASN A 147 -7.52 -21.83 -14.69
CA ASN A 147 -6.36 -21.09 -14.18
C ASN A 147 -6.75 -19.74 -13.54
N ASN A 148 -8.01 -19.32 -13.64
CA ASN A 148 -8.49 -17.97 -13.27
C ASN A 148 -7.74 -16.86 -14.01
N GLU A 149 -7.54 -17.04 -15.31
CA GLU A 149 -6.76 -16.14 -16.16
C GLU A 149 -7.68 -15.49 -17.20
N PHE A 150 -7.71 -14.17 -17.27
CA PHE A 150 -8.26 -13.51 -18.45
C PHE A 150 -7.33 -13.73 -19.63
N TYR A 151 -7.88 -13.85 -20.83
CA TYR A 151 -7.10 -13.91 -22.06
C TYR A 151 -7.65 -12.96 -23.12
N ILE A 152 -6.74 -12.49 -23.97
CA ILE A 152 -7.04 -11.71 -25.16
C ILE A 152 -6.28 -12.32 -26.33
N VAL A 153 -6.96 -12.54 -27.45
CA VAL A 153 -6.39 -13.00 -28.71
C VAL A 153 -6.67 -11.95 -29.78
N LYS A 154 -5.65 -11.55 -30.54
CA LYS A 154 -5.78 -10.48 -31.55
C LYS A 154 -5.44 -10.97 -32.96
N TYR A 155 -6.41 -10.81 -33.89
CA TYR A 155 -6.32 -11.12 -35.34
C TYR A 155 -6.41 -9.86 -36.22
N GLU A 156 -6.33 -9.98 -37.57
CA GLU A 156 -6.16 -8.85 -38.55
C GLU A 156 -7.16 -7.76 -38.39
N ASN A 157 -8.36 -8.21 -38.13
CA ASN A 157 -9.50 -7.38 -38.30
C ASN A 157 -10.65 -7.84 -37.41
N PRO A 158 -10.50 -7.87 -36.08
CA PRO A 158 -11.61 -7.62 -35.22
C PRO A 158 -11.68 -6.12 -34.92
N ALA A 159 -12.91 -5.65 -34.73
CA ALA A 159 -13.17 -4.45 -33.95
C ALA A 159 -12.42 -4.50 -32.61
N ARG A 160 -12.30 -3.34 -31.95
CA ARG A 160 -11.80 -3.14 -30.58
C ARG A 160 -11.73 -4.45 -29.76
N THR A 161 -10.52 -4.98 -29.54
CA THR A 161 -10.30 -6.16 -28.70
C THR A 161 -9.75 -5.75 -27.35
N ASP A 162 -10.59 -5.78 -26.33
CA ASP A 162 -10.22 -5.45 -24.96
C ASP A 162 -11.20 -6.04 -23.94
N ILE A 163 -10.74 -6.05 -22.70
CA ILE A 163 -11.55 -6.38 -21.54
C ILE A 163 -11.58 -5.13 -20.67
N THR A 164 -12.76 -4.65 -20.31
CA THR A 164 -12.90 -3.43 -19.51
C THR A 164 -13.87 -3.58 -18.36
N GLN A 165 -13.65 -2.78 -17.32
CA GLN A 165 -14.59 -2.65 -16.21
C GLN A 165 -14.66 -1.18 -15.77
N LEU A 166 -15.89 -0.70 -15.57
CA LEU A 166 -16.13 0.61 -14.98
C LEU A 166 -16.02 0.49 -13.44
N VAL A 167 -15.03 1.17 -12.87
CA VAL A 167 -14.82 1.31 -11.44
C VAL A 167 -15.40 2.65 -11.01
N LYS A 168 -16.58 2.64 -10.38
CA LYS A 168 -17.20 3.85 -9.80
C LYS A 168 -16.67 4.08 -8.39
N PHE A 169 -16.47 5.33 -8.02
CA PHE A 169 -16.00 5.72 -6.70
C PHE A 169 -17.16 6.10 -5.79
N ASN A 170 -17.13 5.62 -4.55
CA ASN A 170 -18.14 5.94 -3.53
C ASN A 170 -17.76 7.17 -2.69
N ARG A 171 -16.62 7.80 -2.98
CA ARG A 171 -16.15 9.04 -2.36
C ARG A 171 -15.26 9.82 -3.31
N ASP A 172 -14.93 11.04 -2.90
CA ASP A 172 -13.99 11.89 -3.62
C ASP A 172 -12.56 11.35 -3.51
N TYR A 173 -11.97 11.04 -4.66
CA TYR A 173 -10.58 10.60 -4.81
C TYR A 173 -9.74 11.56 -5.65
N SER A 174 -10.18 12.81 -5.77
CA SER A 174 -9.39 13.91 -6.34
C SER A 174 -8.00 13.95 -5.75
N ASP A 175 -7.01 14.21 -6.60
CA ASP A 175 -5.61 14.43 -6.22
C ASP A 175 -4.92 13.22 -5.54
N LYS A 176 -5.58 12.05 -5.53
CA LYS A 176 -5.02 10.78 -5.08
C LYS A 176 -4.39 10.01 -6.24
N TYR A 177 -3.94 8.78 -5.97
CA TYR A 177 -3.29 7.95 -6.97
C TYR A 177 -4.00 6.62 -7.13
N ILE A 178 -4.33 6.27 -8.37
CA ILE A 178 -4.88 4.97 -8.72
C ILE A 178 -3.74 4.06 -9.19
N LEU A 179 -3.56 2.95 -8.49
CA LEU A 179 -2.68 1.86 -8.87
C LEU A 179 -3.46 0.86 -9.71
N PHE A 180 -2.96 0.59 -10.90
CA PHE A 180 -3.22 -0.68 -11.56
C PHE A 180 -2.05 -1.61 -11.25
N ILE A 181 -2.33 -2.90 -11.06
CA ILE A 181 -1.32 -3.94 -10.91
C ILE A 181 -1.86 -5.29 -11.35
N GLY A 182 -1.01 -6.14 -11.92
CA GLY A 182 -1.37 -7.51 -12.24
C GLY A 182 -0.20 -8.32 -12.83
N ASP A 183 -0.38 -9.62 -12.89
CA ASP A 183 0.50 -10.55 -13.60
C ASP A 183 0.10 -10.59 -15.07
N LEU A 184 1.04 -10.32 -15.97
CA LEU A 184 0.83 -10.32 -17.41
C LEU A 184 1.79 -11.30 -18.09
N THR A 185 1.34 -11.95 -19.16
CA THR A 185 2.22 -12.71 -20.06
C THR A 185 1.66 -12.76 -21.49
N THR A 186 2.49 -13.15 -22.45
CA THR A 186 2.06 -13.42 -23.82
C THR A 186 2.82 -14.58 -24.43
N GLU A 187 2.13 -15.36 -25.27
CA GLU A 187 2.70 -16.55 -25.90
C GLU A 187 3.86 -16.25 -26.85
N LYS A 188 3.92 -15.02 -27.38
CA LYS A 188 4.91 -14.57 -28.37
C LYS A 188 5.22 -13.09 -28.19
N THR A 189 6.47 -12.73 -28.44
CA THR A 189 6.98 -11.35 -28.36
C THR A 189 7.76 -11.01 -29.63
N VAL A 190 8.03 -9.73 -29.84
CA VAL A 190 8.93 -9.26 -30.90
C VAL A 190 10.05 -8.50 -30.21
N GLU A 191 11.29 -8.94 -30.39
CA GLU A 191 12.44 -8.32 -29.73
C GLU A 191 12.53 -6.82 -30.08
N GLY A 192 12.71 -5.98 -29.06
CA GLY A 192 12.78 -4.53 -29.21
C GLY A 192 11.46 -3.84 -29.58
N SER A 193 10.31 -4.53 -29.48
CA SER A 193 9.01 -3.99 -29.85
C SER A 193 7.94 -4.34 -28.82
N ILE A 194 7.02 -3.39 -28.59
CA ILE A 194 5.85 -3.63 -27.74
C ILE A 194 4.81 -4.56 -28.39
N THR A 195 5.00 -4.92 -29.65
CA THR A 195 4.07 -5.77 -30.42
C THR A 195 3.77 -7.08 -29.69
N ARG A 196 2.49 -7.43 -29.55
CA ARG A 196 1.93 -8.61 -28.84
C ARG A 196 1.90 -8.51 -27.31
N HIS A 197 2.60 -7.55 -26.72
CA HIS A 197 2.63 -7.44 -25.26
C HIS A 197 1.26 -6.98 -24.71
N PRO A 198 0.77 -7.63 -23.63
CA PRO A 198 -0.38 -7.16 -22.89
C PRO A 198 -0.07 -5.85 -22.18
N TYR A 199 -1.10 -5.04 -21.97
CA TYR A 199 -1.01 -3.82 -21.20
C TYR A 199 -2.27 -3.60 -20.37
N PHE A 200 -2.11 -2.78 -19.32
CA PHE A 200 -3.22 -2.09 -18.68
C PHE A 200 -3.29 -0.64 -19.15
N TRP A 201 -4.49 -0.09 -19.18
CA TRP A 201 -4.79 1.29 -19.56
C TRP A 201 -6.01 1.76 -18.76
N GLY A 202 -6.22 3.07 -18.63
CA GLY A 202 -7.44 3.59 -18.04
C GLY A 202 -7.92 4.91 -18.62
N HIS A 203 -9.18 5.22 -18.34
CA HIS A 203 -9.79 6.50 -18.66
C HIS A 203 -10.59 7.00 -17.45
N GLN A 204 -10.33 8.24 -17.04
CA GLN A 204 -11.00 8.88 -15.91
C GLN A 204 -12.28 9.55 -16.39
N ASN A 205 -13.36 9.39 -15.63
CA ASN A 205 -14.64 10.05 -15.88
C ASN A 205 -14.96 11.00 -14.73
N GLY A 206 -15.45 12.20 -15.05
CA GLY A 206 -15.90 13.21 -14.09
C GLY A 206 -16.37 14.47 -14.82
N PRO A 207 -16.94 15.46 -14.11
CA PRO A 207 -17.38 16.73 -14.68
C PRO A 207 -16.18 17.67 -14.91
N PHE A 208 -15.22 17.22 -15.70
CA PHE A 208 -14.01 18.00 -16.01
C PHE A 208 -14.36 19.12 -17.01
N ASN A 209 -13.87 20.34 -16.74
CA ASN A 209 -13.96 21.46 -17.68
C ASN A 209 -12.72 21.45 -18.57
N PHE A 210 -12.91 21.07 -19.84
CA PHE A 210 -11.82 20.89 -20.79
C PHE A 210 -11.57 22.16 -21.59
N ASP A 211 -10.72 23.05 -21.08
CA ASP A 211 -10.25 24.15 -21.92
C ASP A 211 -9.00 23.77 -22.74
N GLU A 212 -8.11 22.84 -22.34
CA GLU A 212 -6.89 22.59 -23.14
C GLU A 212 -6.31 21.16 -23.28
N ASN A 213 -6.69 20.08 -22.56
CA ASN A 213 -6.04 18.76 -22.77
C ASN A 213 -6.91 17.52 -22.47
N LEU A 214 -7.50 16.89 -23.50
CA LEU A 214 -8.15 15.56 -23.45
C LEU A 214 -7.20 14.42 -22.99
N TYR A 215 -5.87 14.66 -22.99
CA TYR A 215 -4.87 13.66 -22.61
C TYR A 215 -4.77 13.42 -21.10
N GLU A 216 -5.29 14.32 -20.27
CA GLU A 216 -5.20 14.21 -18.81
C GLU A 216 -6.16 13.14 -18.25
N GLU A 217 -7.25 12.84 -18.96
CA GLU A 217 -8.17 11.76 -18.61
C GLU A 217 -7.56 10.37 -18.85
N ILE A 218 -6.48 10.31 -19.62
CA ILE A 218 -5.83 9.07 -20.00
C ILE A 218 -4.87 8.66 -18.89
N ILE A 219 -5.16 7.51 -18.29
CA ILE A 219 -4.19 6.80 -17.46
C ILE A 219 -3.26 6.05 -18.41
N GLN A 220 -2.01 6.52 -18.49
CA GLN A 220 -1.02 5.99 -19.43
C GLN A 220 -0.85 4.48 -19.28
N GLY A 221 -0.73 3.82 -20.45
CA GLY A 221 -0.58 2.38 -20.51
C GLY A 221 0.69 1.89 -19.80
N MET A 222 0.56 0.78 -19.10
CA MET A 222 1.66 0.03 -18.49
C MET A 222 1.68 -1.35 -19.14
N ILE A 223 2.85 -1.78 -19.59
CA ILE A 223 2.98 -2.86 -20.56
C ILE A 223 3.97 -3.91 -20.04
N HIS A 224 3.64 -5.17 -20.28
CA HIS A 224 4.60 -6.26 -20.17
C HIS A 224 5.78 -6.00 -21.12
N LEU A 225 7.01 -6.28 -20.72
CA LEU A 225 8.23 -6.12 -21.52
C LEU A 225 9.10 -7.39 -21.50
N GLU A 226 8.76 -8.37 -20.68
CA GLU A 226 9.47 -9.64 -20.62
C GLU A 226 9.32 -10.50 -21.88
N LYS A 227 10.11 -11.58 -21.94
CA LYS A 227 10.08 -12.53 -23.06
C LYS A 227 8.77 -13.32 -23.11
N ALA A 228 8.55 -14.00 -24.23
CA ALA A 228 7.38 -14.86 -24.42
C ALA A 228 7.25 -15.91 -23.31
N ASN A 229 6.01 -16.11 -22.84
CA ASN A 229 5.62 -17.05 -21.77
C ASN A 229 6.31 -16.81 -20.42
N VAL A 230 6.85 -15.61 -20.19
CA VAL A 230 7.31 -15.16 -18.87
C VAL A 230 6.18 -14.35 -18.24
N TRP A 231 5.86 -14.61 -16.98
CA TRP A 231 4.94 -13.77 -16.23
C TRP A 231 5.70 -12.60 -15.62
N GLU A 232 5.17 -11.40 -15.82
CA GLU A 232 5.72 -10.16 -15.27
C GLU A 232 4.66 -9.45 -14.42
N VAL A 233 5.09 -8.94 -13.26
CA VAL A 233 4.27 -8.01 -12.49
C VAL A 233 4.33 -6.65 -13.15
N VAL A 234 3.24 -6.24 -13.78
CA VAL A 234 3.10 -4.92 -14.38
C VAL A 234 2.29 -4.05 -13.44
N SER A 235 2.87 -2.93 -12.99
CA SER A 235 2.23 -2.01 -12.05
C SER A 235 2.56 -0.55 -12.36
N ARG A 236 1.62 0.36 -12.12
CA ARG A 236 1.84 1.80 -12.17
C ARG A 236 0.75 2.55 -11.43
N ALA A 237 1.15 3.46 -10.55
CA ALA A 237 0.26 4.45 -9.96
C ALA A 237 0.20 5.71 -10.83
N ASN A 238 -1.01 6.24 -11.03
CA ASN A 238 -1.25 7.45 -11.81
C ASN A 238 -2.13 8.43 -11.01
N PRO A 239 -1.93 9.74 -11.18
CA PRO A 239 -2.72 10.74 -10.47
C PRO A 239 -4.18 10.71 -10.95
N LEU A 240 -5.09 10.92 -10.01
CA LEU A 240 -6.51 11.10 -10.25
C LEU A 240 -6.86 12.58 -10.37
N LEU A 241 -7.64 12.93 -11.38
CA LEU A 241 -8.06 14.31 -11.64
C LEU A 241 -9.04 14.80 -10.57
N LYS A 242 -9.04 16.11 -10.35
CA LYS A 242 -10.01 16.74 -9.47
C LYS A 242 -11.44 16.55 -10.00
N GLY A 243 -12.31 16.06 -9.12
CA GLY A 243 -13.70 15.73 -9.44
C GLY A 243 -13.88 14.37 -10.13
N VAL A 244 -12.86 13.49 -10.16
CA VAL A 244 -13.05 12.16 -10.73
C VAL A 244 -14.12 11.38 -9.98
N GLU A 245 -15.01 10.73 -10.73
CA GLU A 245 -16.13 9.95 -10.20
C GLU A 245 -16.00 8.46 -10.52
N ALA A 246 -15.26 8.13 -11.58
CA ALA A 246 -15.02 6.76 -11.98
C ALA A 246 -13.78 6.62 -12.86
N VAL A 247 -13.29 5.39 -12.99
CA VAL A 247 -12.27 5.00 -13.96
C VAL A 247 -12.75 3.80 -14.76
N ILE A 248 -12.64 3.88 -16.08
CA ILE A 248 -12.72 2.70 -16.95
C ILE A 248 -11.35 2.05 -16.95
N PHE A 249 -11.21 0.92 -16.27
CA PHE A 249 -10.02 0.08 -16.32
C PHE A 249 -10.06 -0.80 -17.58
N LYS A 250 -8.93 -0.95 -18.25
CA LYS A 250 -8.80 -1.69 -19.50
C LYS A 250 -7.58 -2.61 -19.50
N MET A 251 -7.81 -3.84 -19.94
CA MET A 251 -6.78 -4.76 -20.41
C MET A 251 -6.79 -4.81 -21.94
N GLY A 252 -5.61 -4.81 -22.54
CA GLY A 252 -5.48 -4.91 -23.98
C GLY A 252 -4.17 -5.57 -24.40
N GLN A 253 -4.04 -5.77 -25.72
CA GLN A 253 -2.83 -6.26 -26.36
C GLN A 253 -2.35 -5.24 -27.39
N ALA A 254 -1.07 -4.88 -27.33
CA ALA A 254 -0.47 -3.91 -28.24
C ALA A 254 -0.62 -4.34 -29.71
N SER A 255 -0.82 -3.36 -30.59
CA SER A 255 -0.98 -3.60 -32.03
C SER A 255 0.31 -4.13 -32.65
N GLN A 256 0.16 -4.90 -33.73
CA GLN A 256 1.24 -5.56 -34.42
C GLN A 256 1.72 -4.67 -35.57
N VAL A 257 3.01 -4.33 -35.62
CA VAL A 257 3.63 -3.69 -36.80
C VAL A 257 4.36 -4.76 -37.60
N GLY A 258 3.97 -4.98 -38.86
CA GLY A 258 4.74 -5.74 -39.85
C GLY A 258 4.61 -7.27 -39.83
N ASP A 259 4.05 -7.87 -38.79
CA ASP A 259 3.69 -9.29 -38.78
C ASP A 259 2.29 -9.44 -38.21
N SER A 260 1.36 -9.38 -39.14
CA SER A 260 -0.03 -9.39 -38.82
C SER A 260 -0.46 -10.88 -38.63
N LEU A 261 -0.54 -11.29 -37.35
CA LEU A 261 -1.67 -12.03 -36.78
C LEU A 261 -1.62 -13.56 -36.84
N ASP A 262 -0.79 -14.10 -35.98
CA ASP A 262 -0.72 -15.53 -35.71
C ASP A 262 -1.69 -16.01 -34.61
N GLY A 263 -2.61 -15.15 -34.13
CA GLY A 263 -3.49 -15.47 -33.02
C GLY A 263 -2.77 -15.53 -31.66
N THR A 264 -1.69 -14.74 -31.47
CA THR A 264 -0.99 -14.68 -30.18
C THR A 264 -1.96 -14.37 -29.05
N LYS A 265 -2.04 -15.26 -28.07
CA LYS A 265 -2.77 -15.02 -26.83
C LYS A 265 -1.89 -14.27 -25.83
N CYS A 266 -2.44 -13.25 -25.20
CA CYS A 266 -1.92 -12.74 -23.94
C CYS A 266 -2.87 -13.05 -22.80
N LYS A 267 -2.32 -13.13 -21.59
CA LYS A 267 -3.04 -13.57 -20.40
C LYS A 267 -2.76 -12.64 -19.22
N PHE A 268 -3.75 -12.55 -18.33
CA PHE A 268 -3.75 -11.66 -17.18
C PHE A 268 -4.30 -12.39 -15.95
N ARG A 269 -3.70 -12.19 -14.79
CA ARG A 269 -4.21 -12.71 -13.50
C ARG A 269 -3.76 -11.84 -12.33
N ASP A 270 -4.29 -12.14 -11.15
CA ASP A 270 -3.99 -11.44 -9.89
C ASP A 270 -4.11 -9.91 -10.03
N ILE A 271 -5.19 -9.47 -10.68
CA ILE A 271 -5.35 -8.09 -11.13
C ILE A 271 -6.03 -7.26 -10.05
N GLU A 272 -5.49 -6.09 -9.78
CA GLU A 272 -6.04 -5.16 -8.82
C GLU A 272 -6.06 -3.72 -9.31
N VAL A 273 -7.12 -3.03 -8.90
CA VAL A 273 -7.23 -1.57 -9.01
C VAL A 273 -7.43 -1.03 -7.61
N ARG A 274 -6.52 -0.18 -7.14
CA ARG A 274 -6.51 0.35 -5.78
C ARG A 274 -6.20 1.84 -5.77
N ILE A 275 -6.66 2.56 -4.75
CA ILE A 275 -6.39 3.99 -4.59
C ILE A 275 -5.55 4.23 -3.36
N PHE A 276 -4.53 5.08 -3.50
CA PHE A 276 -3.53 5.41 -2.50
C PHE A 276 -3.43 6.94 -2.31
N GLU A 277 -3.01 7.36 -1.12
CA GLU A 277 -2.74 8.77 -0.82
C GLU A 277 -1.50 9.31 -1.54
N SER A 278 -0.53 8.46 -1.89
CA SER A 278 0.66 8.85 -2.66
C SER A 278 1.25 7.71 -3.49
N ILE A 279 2.10 8.04 -4.47
CA ILE A 279 2.87 7.05 -5.23
C ILE A 279 3.72 6.18 -4.30
N LYS A 280 4.39 6.77 -3.30
CA LYS A 280 5.23 6.04 -2.35
C LYS A 280 4.46 4.98 -1.56
N ASP A 281 3.23 5.30 -1.16
CA ASP A 281 2.36 4.34 -0.46
C ASP A 281 2.02 3.15 -1.39
N SER A 282 1.80 3.41 -2.68
CA SER A 282 1.59 2.35 -3.66
C SER A 282 2.85 1.50 -3.90
N GLU A 283 4.05 2.10 -3.88
CA GLU A 283 5.32 1.38 -4.03
C GLU A 283 5.54 0.40 -2.87
N ILE A 284 5.27 0.84 -1.63
CA ILE A 284 5.29 -0.04 -0.44
C ILE A 284 4.32 -1.21 -0.66
N TYR A 285 3.09 -0.95 -1.11
CA TYR A 285 2.12 -2.01 -1.39
C TYR A 285 2.63 -3.01 -2.44
N VAL A 286 3.15 -2.50 -3.57
CA VAL A 286 3.66 -3.31 -4.69
C VAL A 286 4.81 -4.22 -4.22
N SER A 287 5.76 -3.69 -3.44
CA SER A 287 6.93 -4.45 -2.98
C SER A 287 6.63 -5.40 -1.82
N ASN A 288 5.70 -5.02 -0.93
CA ASN A 288 5.56 -5.69 0.36
C ASN A 288 4.24 -6.38 0.61
N LEU A 289 3.17 -6.07 -0.12
CA LEU A 289 1.82 -6.56 0.20
C LEU A 289 1.14 -7.27 -0.96
N TYR A 290 1.42 -6.87 -2.20
CA TYR A 290 0.87 -7.54 -3.36
C TYR A 290 1.28 -9.02 -3.40
N ARG A 291 0.28 -9.91 -3.47
CA ARG A 291 0.40 -11.40 -3.43
C ARG A 291 0.85 -12.02 -2.10
N LYS A 292 0.88 -11.27 -1.00
CA LYS A 292 1.20 -11.83 0.32
C LYS A 292 -0.04 -12.26 1.09
#